data_AF-A0A496MUG8-F1
#
_entry.id   AF-A0A496MUG8-F1
#
_cell.length_a   1.000
_cell.length_b   1.000
_cell.length_c   1.000
_cell.angle_alpha   90.00
_cell.angle_beta   90.00
_cell.angle_gamma   90.00
#
_symmetry.space_group_name_H-M   'P 1'
#
loop_
_entity.id
_entity.type
_entity.pdbx_description
1 polymer ?
#
loop_
_entity_poly.entity_id
_entity_poly.type
_entity_poly.pdbx_seq_one_letter_code
_entity_poly.pdbx_strand_id
1 'polypeptide(L)' 'TSWEKYGRDANGDGVADPNQIDDAALAAANLLCDGRDLATAEGWKQAIGSYNSSDEYLANVRNAAASYALRQPAF' A
#
# COMPACT_ATOMS: atom_id res chain seq x y z
N THR A 1 1.20 16.23 4.95
CA THR A 1 2.01 15.03 4.60
C THR A 1 1.07 13.91 4.15
N SER A 2 1.56 12.82 3.55
CA SER A 2 0.69 11.68 3.15
C SER A 2 -0.04 11.08 4.37
N TRP A 3 0.63 11.04 5.53
CA TRP A 3 0.05 10.56 6.77
C TRP A 3 -1.17 11.37 7.24
N GLU A 4 -1.11 12.71 7.19
CA GLU A 4 -2.25 13.57 7.58
C GLU A 4 -3.49 13.37 6.69
N LYS A 5 -3.29 12.92 5.44
CA LYS A 5 -4.40 12.68 4.51
C LYS A 5 -5.02 11.28 4.68
N TYR A 6 -4.17 10.25 4.77
CA TYR A 6 -4.60 8.85 4.67
C TYR A 6 -4.49 8.05 5.98
N GLY A 7 -3.74 8.53 6.97
CA GLY A 7 -3.55 7.88 8.26
C GLY A 7 -4.86 7.79 9.04
N ARG A 8 -5.19 6.59 9.51
CA ARG A 8 -6.39 6.30 10.30
C ARG A 8 -6.04 5.23 11.33
N ASP A 9 -6.65 5.34 12.49
CA ASP A 9 -6.65 4.29 13.51
C ASP A 9 -7.45 3.09 12.95
N ALA A 10 -6.75 1.98 12.73
CA ALA A 10 -7.30 0.74 12.21
C ALA A 10 -7.38 -0.35 13.28
N ASN A 11 -6.60 -0.25 14.36
CA ASN A 11 -6.61 -1.22 15.47
C ASN A 11 -7.66 -0.89 16.55
N GLY A 12 -8.25 0.31 16.50
CA GLY A 12 -9.31 0.78 17.37
C GLY A 12 -8.85 1.25 18.75
N ASP A 13 -7.58 1.60 18.93
CA ASP A 13 -7.03 2.03 20.23
C ASP A 13 -7.20 3.54 20.50
N GLY A 14 -7.72 4.29 19.52
CA GLY A 14 -7.96 5.73 19.58
C GLY A 14 -6.78 6.57 19.10
N VAL A 15 -5.67 5.96 18.65
CA VAL A 15 -4.45 6.65 18.22
C VAL A 15 -4.06 6.16 16.82
N ALA A 16 -4.01 7.07 15.85
CA ALA A 16 -3.42 6.77 14.55
C ALA A 16 -1.88 6.83 14.64
N ASP A 17 -1.20 5.67 14.69
CA ASP A 17 0.27 5.57 14.77
C ASP A 17 0.86 4.98 13.46
N PRO A 18 1.73 5.71 12.75
CA PRO A 18 2.38 5.20 11.53
C PRO A 18 3.31 4.00 11.75
N ASN A 19 3.70 3.71 13.00
CA ASN A 19 4.50 2.55 13.35
C ASN A 19 3.63 1.33 13.74
N GLN A 20 2.31 1.51 13.85
CA GLN A 20 1.38 0.41 14.06
C GLN A 20 1.06 -0.25 12.71
N ILE A 21 1.16 -1.58 12.65
CA ILE A 21 1.07 -2.31 11.38
C ILE A 21 -0.33 -2.20 10.75
N ASP A 22 -1.38 -2.20 11.56
CA ASP A 22 -2.77 -2.12 11.10
C ASP A 22 -3.07 -0.74 10.50
N ASP A 23 -2.68 0.31 11.22
CA ASP A 23 -2.85 1.71 10.83
C ASP A 23 -2.06 2.03 9.55
N ALA A 24 -0.82 1.55 9.47
CA ALA A 24 0.03 1.70 8.30
C ALA A 24 -0.55 0.95 7.09
N ALA A 25 -1.08 -0.26 7.28
CA ALA A 25 -1.72 -1.03 6.21
C ALA A 25 -2.97 -0.32 5.67
N LEU A 26 -3.82 0.22 6.57
CA LEU A 26 -5.01 0.98 6.18
C LEU A 26 -4.64 2.28 5.46
N ALA A 27 -3.64 3.01 5.96
CA ALA A 27 -3.16 4.23 5.32
C ALA A 27 -2.63 3.95 3.90
N ALA A 28 -1.88 2.86 3.72
CA ALA A 28 -1.40 2.43 2.41
C ALA A 28 -2.55 2.05 1.47
N ALA A 29 -3.55 1.32 1.95
CA ALA A 29 -4.73 0.97 1.16
C ALA A 29 -5.49 2.22 0.70
N ASN A 30 -5.72 3.19 1.60
CA ASN A 30 -6.39 4.44 1.28
C ASN A 30 -5.62 5.25 0.21
N LEU A 31 -4.29 5.30 0.33
CA LEU A 31 -3.45 5.99 -0.64
C LEU A 31 -3.47 5.32 -2.03
N LEU A 32 -3.45 3.99 -2.07
CA LEU A 32 -3.43 3.23 -3.32
C LEU A 32 -4.80 3.25 -4.03
N CYS A 33 -5.89 3.27 -3.27
CA CYS A 33 -7.27 3.32 -3.76
C CYS A 33 -7.77 4.75 -4.09
N ASP A 34 -6.95 5.79 -3.87
CA ASP A 34 -7.34 7.18 -4.12
C ASP A 34 -7.50 7.47 -5.63
N GLY A 35 -8.70 7.19 -6.14
CA GLY A 35 -9.09 7.41 -7.54
C GLY A 35 -8.58 6.35 -8.54
N ARG A 36 -8.16 5.17 -8.07
CA ARG A 36 -7.55 4.12 -8.91
C ARG A 36 -8.15 2.75 -8.63
N ASP A 37 -8.23 1.93 -9.68
CA ASP A 37 -8.70 0.55 -9.58
C ASP A 37 -7.53 -0.44 -9.48
N LEU A 38 -7.29 -0.94 -8.28
CA LEU A 38 -6.26 -1.93 -7.99
C LEU A 38 -6.59 -3.34 -8.52
N ALA A 39 -7.77 -3.57 -9.09
CA ALA A 39 -8.06 -4.81 -9.82
C ALA A 39 -7.49 -4.81 -11.25
N THR A 40 -7.06 -3.65 -11.76
CA THR A 40 -6.49 -3.50 -13.11
C THR A 40 -4.97 -3.34 -13.07
N ALA A 41 -4.28 -3.82 -14.11
CA ALA A 41 -2.84 -3.66 -14.22
C ALA A 41 -2.43 -2.18 -14.31
N GLU A 42 -3.22 -1.38 -15.04
CA GLU A 42 -3.00 0.06 -15.22
C GLU A 42 -3.19 0.82 -13.92
N GLY A 43 -4.26 0.54 -13.16
CA GLY A 43 -4.51 1.17 -11.87
C GLY A 43 -3.45 0.80 -10.82
N TRP A 44 -2.97 -0.45 -10.83
CA TRP A 44 -1.85 -0.87 -9.98
C TRP A 44 -0.56 -0.10 -10.27
N LYS A 45 -0.20 0.01 -11.56
CA LYS A 45 1.01 0.72 -11.98
C LYS A 45 0.95 2.21 -11.62
N GLN A 46 -0.20 2.85 -11.86
CA GLN A 46 -0.39 4.25 -11.49
C GLN A 46 -0.37 4.47 -9.98
N ALA A 47 -0.92 3.53 -9.20
CA ALA A 47 -0.96 3.63 -7.74
C ALA A 47 0.45 3.58 -7.15
N ILE A 48 1.25 2.59 -7.53
CA ILE A 48 2.63 2.45 -7.04
C ILE A 48 3.54 3.54 -7.61
N GLY A 49 3.37 3.88 -8.89
CA GLY A 49 4.10 4.96 -9.55
C GLY A 49 3.91 6.32 -8.88
N SER A 50 2.76 6.54 -8.22
CA SER A 50 2.51 7.75 -7.43
C SER A 50 3.32 7.83 -6.14
N TYR A 51 3.77 6.68 -5.63
CA TYR A 51 4.67 6.59 -4.48
C TYR A 51 6.13 6.74 -4.92
N ASN A 52 6.51 6.05 -5.99
CA ASN A 52 7.83 6.13 -6.60
C ASN A 52 7.73 5.71 -8.09
N SER A 53 8.17 6.55 -9.00
CA SER A 53 8.07 6.34 -10.45
C SER A 53 9.13 5.38 -11.04
N SER A 54 9.78 4.57 -10.21
CA SER A 54 10.75 3.57 -10.66
C SER A 54 10.08 2.25 -11.06
N ASP A 55 10.38 1.76 -12.25
CA ASP A 55 9.92 0.45 -12.74
C ASP A 55 10.44 -0.71 -11.88
N GLU A 56 11.64 -0.57 -11.32
CA GLU A 56 12.22 -1.56 -10.40
C GLU A 56 11.42 -1.62 -9.09
N TYR A 57 11.05 -0.46 -8.55
CA TYR A 57 10.22 -0.37 -7.34
C TYR A 57 8.85 -1.02 -7.57
N LEU A 58 8.26 -0.78 -8.73
CA LEU A 58 6.99 -1.39 -9.14
C LEU A 58 7.09 -2.93 -9.23
N ALA A 59 8.15 -3.45 -9.84
CA ALA A 59 8.38 -4.88 -9.93
C ALA A 59 8.56 -5.51 -8.55
N ASN A 60 9.32 -4.87 -7.66
CA ASN A 60 9.57 -5.36 -6.30
C ASN A 60 8.29 -5.41 -5.45
N VAL A 61 7.49 -4.34 -5.45
CA VAL A 61 6.21 -4.29 -4.71
C VAL A 61 5.23 -5.33 -5.25
N ARG A 62 5.15 -5.50 -6.57
CA ARG A 62 4.32 -6.53 -7.20
C ARG A 62 4.74 -7.93 -6.77
N ASN A 63 6.04 -8.22 -6.79
CA ASN A 63 6.56 -9.53 -6.42
C ASN A 63 6.31 -9.84 -4.94
N ALA A 64 6.51 -8.86 -4.05
CA ALA A 64 6.20 -9.01 -2.63
C ALA A 64 4.70 -9.29 -2.41
N ALA A 65 3.81 -8.53 -3.06
CA ALA A 65 2.37 -8.75 -2.96
C ALA A 65 1.94 -10.14 -3.47
N ALA A 66 2.51 -10.60 -4.58
CA ALA A 66 2.28 -11.96 -5.08
C ALA A 66 2.78 -13.02 -4.08
N SER A 67 3.90 -12.78 -3.41
CA SER A 67 4.44 -13.66 -2.37
C SER A 67 3.45 -13.82 -1.20
N TYR A 68 2.90 -12.70 -0.70
CA TYR A 68 1.91 -12.72 0.37
C TYR A 68 0.60 -13.42 -0.06
N ALA A 69 0.10 -13.13 -1.27
CA ALA A 69 -1.13 -13.72 -1.79
C ALA A 69 -1.03 -15.24 -2.00
N LEU A 70 0.13 -15.71 -2.49
CA LEU A 70 0.39 -17.12 -2.75
C LEU A 70 0.95 -17.87 -1.52
N ARG A 71 1.15 -17.19 -0.38
CA ARG A 71 1.92 -17.69 0.79
C ARG A 71 3.27 -18.29 0.39
N GLN A 72 3.91 -17.72 -0.61
CA GLN A 72 5.28 -18.07 -0.98
C GLN A 72 6.22 -17.33 -0.03
N PRO A 73 7.31 -17.96 0.45
CA PRO A 73 8.31 -17.25 1.25
C PRO A 73 8.91 -16.13 0.39
N ALA A 74 8.98 -14.91 0.94
CA ALA A 74 9.69 -13.81 0.30
C ALA A 74 11.18 -14.21 0.21
N PHE A 75 11.72 -14.25 -1.00
CA PHE A 75 13.15 -14.48 -1.27
C PHE A 75 13.86 -13.14 -1.47
#